data_AF-A0A5D9CBE6-F1
#
_entry.id   AF-A0A5D9CBE6-F1
#
_cell.length_a   1.000
_cell.length_b   1.000
_cell.length_c   1.000
_cell.angle_alpha   90.00
_cell.angle_beta   90.00
_cell.angle_gamma   90.00
#
_symmetry.space_group_name_H-M   'P 1'
#
loop_
_entity.id
_entity.type
_entity.pdbx_description
1 polymer ?
#
loop_
_entity_poly.entity_id
_entity_poly.type
_entity_poly.pdbx_seq_one_letter_code
_entity_poly.pdbx_strand_id
1 'polypeptide(L)'
;MTGCSGPRMRGAGGRVLPEALATEASAVTAAKAYLRIEDGASDALLEGLAASAVALCEAFTRSVLIAREVNEYLPASSAWQRLARTPVRGIDRVAAVTVDGAEAELPVAAFAIDIGADGDGCRPA
;
A
#
# COMPACT_ATOMS: atom_id res chain seq x y z
N MET A 1 13.56 -18.97 -4.96
CA MET A 1 14.37 -19.07 -3.72
C MET A 1 15.61 -18.21 -3.87
N THR A 2 15.47 -16.92 -3.58
CA THR A 2 16.53 -15.90 -3.46
C THR A 2 15.80 -14.69 -2.88
N GLY A 3 16.06 -14.16 -1.69
CA GLY A 3 16.84 -14.56 -0.54
C GLY A 3 16.53 -13.47 0.49
N CYS A 4 15.77 -13.79 1.53
CA CYS A 4 15.64 -12.95 2.73
C CYS A 4 17.01 -12.94 3.40
N SER A 5 17.89 -12.02 2.99
CA SER A 5 19.27 -11.95 3.48
C SER A 5 19.53 -10.57 4.06
N GLY A 6 19.76 -10.48 5.37
CA GLY A 6 20.62 -9.43 5.92
C GLY A 6 22.03 -9.61 5.33
N PRO A 7 22.83 -8.55 5.09
CA PRO A 7 23.10 -7.43 5.98
C PRO A 7 22.86 -6.02 5.38
N ARG A 8 22.74 -5.02 6.27
CA ARG A 8 22.59 -3.57 6.00
C ARG A 8 23.75 -3.02 5.16
N MET A 9 23.50 -2.08 4.23
CA MET A 9 24.42 -0.95 3.95
C MET A 9 23.80 0.22 3.15
N ARG A 10 23.97 1.42 3.74
CA ARG A 10 24.12 2.80 3.20
C ARG A 10 23.02 3.36 2.27
N GLY A 11 22.22 4.28 2.82
CA GLY A 11 21.30 5.11 2.06
C GLY A 11 22.00 6.13 1.15
N ALA A 12 21.36 6.37 0.01
CA ALA A 12 21.27 7.66 -0.68
C ALA A 12 20.34 7.48 -1.89
N GLY A 13 19.16 8.07 -1.84
CA GLY A 13 18.21 7.99 -2.94
C GLY A 13 16.81 8.35 -2.49
N GLY A 14 16.66 9.54 -1.91
CA GLY A 14 15.35 10.14 -1.71
C GLY A 14 14.69 10.32 -3.07
N ARG A 15 13.94 9.32 -3.53
CA ARG A 15 12.91 9.55 -4.53
C ARG A 15 11.79 10.25 -3.81
N VAL A 16 11.89 11.58 -3.80
CA VAL A 16 10.71 12.45 -3.70
C VAL A 16 9.84 12.04 -4.89
N LEU A 17 8.93 11.10 -4.66
CA LEU A 17 7.76 11.01 -5.53
C LEU A 17 7.08 12.38 -5.38
N PRO A 18 6.79 13.08 -6.49
CA PRO A 18 6.00 14.30 -6.41
C PRO A 18 4.73 13.93 -5.65
N GLU A 19 4.42 14.71 -4.60
CA GLU A 19 3.30 14.56 -3.68
C GLU A 19 2.31 13.47 -4.14
N ALA A 20 2.49 12.25 -3.64
CA ALA A 20 1.57 11.17 -3.94
C ALA A 20 0.17 11.70 -3.65
N LEU A 21 -0.74 11.62 -4.62
CA LEU A 21 -2.13 12.04 -4.47
C LEU A 21 -2.62 11.44 -3.15
N ALA A 22 -2.75 12.30 -2.14
CA ALA A 22 -2.96 11.83 -0.77
C ALA A 22 -4.31 11.14 -0.64
N THR A 23 -5.23 11.47 -1.56
CA THR A 23 -6.61 10.96 -1.63
C THR A 23 -7.13 10.99 -3.07
N GLU A 24 -8.21 10.26 -3.34
CA GLU A 24 -8.94 10.33 -4.61
C GLU A 24 -9.47 11.75 -4.90
N ALA A 25 -9.88 12.50 -3.86
CA ALA A 25 -10.32 13.89 -3.99
C ALA A 25 -9.21 14.82 -4.52
N SER A 26 -7.95 14.58 -4.15
CA SER A 26 -6.81 15.33 -4.70
C SER A 26 -6.60 15.04 -6.19
N ALA A 27 -6.89 13.80 -6.63
CA ALA A 27 -6.81 13.40 -8.04
C ALA A 27 -7.87 14.12 -8.89
N VAL A 28 -9.11 14.19 -8.39
CA VAL A 28 -10.21 14.91 -9.04
C VAL A 28 -9.90 16.40 -9.14
N THR A 29 -9.38 17.00 -8.07
CA THR A 29 -8.97 18.41 -8.05
C THR A 29 -7.89 18.70 -9.11
N ALA A 30 -6.85 17.85 -9.17
CA ALA A 30 -5.80 17.96 -10.18
C ALA A 30 -6.34 17.78 -11.61
N ALA A 31 -7.26 16.85 -11.83
CA ALA A 31 -7.90 16.62 -13.12
C ALA A 31 -8.73 17.82 -13.57
N LYS A 32 -9.53 18.41 -12.67
CA LYS A 32 -10.28 19.66 -12.95
C LYS A 32 -9.37 20.81 -13.34
N ALA A 33 -8.28 21.01 -12.59
CA ALA A 33 -7.30 22.05 -12.89
C ALA A 33 -6.62 21.85 -14.25
N TYR A 34 -6.29 20.60 -14.60
CA TYR A 34 -5.69 20.26 -15.90
C TYR A 34 -6.66 20.49 -17.06
N LEU A 35 -7.92 20.09 -16.90
CA LEU A 35 -8.96 20.20 -17.92
C LEU A 35 -9.62 21.59 -17.99
N ARG A 36 -9.32 22.48 -17.04
CA ARG A 36 -9.98 23.78 -16.86
C ARG A 36 -11.49 23.61 -16.71
N ILE A 37 -11.88 22.78 -15.74
CA ILE A 37 -13.27 22.59 -15.34
C ILE A 37 -13.47 23.33 -14.02
N GLU A 38 -14.29 24.38 -14.05
CA GLU A 38 -14.58 25.21 -12.87
C GLU A 38 -15.88 24.81 -12.16
N ASP A 39 -16.80 24.11 -12.84
CA ASP A 39 -18.09 23.72 -12.28
C ASP A 39 -18.08 22.31 -11.64
N GLY A 40 -19.15 22.01 -10.91
CA GLY A 40 -19.33 20.77 -10.15
C GLY A 40 -20.16 19.69 -10.85
N ALA A 41 -20.65 19.93 -12.06
CA ALA A 41 -21.59 19.01 -12.70
C ALA A 41 -20.96 17.66 -13.09
N SER A 42 -19.62 17.63 -13.18
CA SER A 42 -18.86 16.46 -13.61
C SER A 42 -18.20 15.70 -12.46
N ASP A 43 -18.45 16.05 -11.19
CA ASP A 43 -17.65 15.58 -10.05
C ASP A 43 -17.78 14.07 -9.86
N ALA A 44 -19.01 13.55 -9.88
CA ALA A 44 -19.26 12.12 -9.79
C ALA A 44 -18.63 11.33 -10.97
N LEU A 45 -18.60 11.91 -12.17
CA LEU A 45 -17.96 11.30 -13.33
C LEU A 45 -16.43 11.27 -13.15
N LEU A 46 -15.85 12.37 -12.71
CA LEU A 46 -14.42 12.51 -12.50
C LEU A 46 -13.92 11.63 -11.35
N GLU A 47 -14.72 11.46 -10.28
CA GLU A 47 -14.45 10.51 -9.20
C GLU A 47 -14.39 9.07 -9.72
N GLY A 48 -15.40 8.63 -10.47
CA GLY A 48 -15.42 7.27 -11.05
C GLY A 48 -14.28 7.02 -12.05
N LEU A 49 -13.93 8.04 -12.85
CA LEU A 49 -12.79 7.98 -13.76
C LEU A 49 -11.46 7.90 -13.00
N ALA A 50 -11.28 8.72 -11.96
CA ALA A 50 -10.08 8.74 -11.14
C ALA A 50 -9.89 7.39 -10.43
N ALA A 51 -10.94 6.84 -9.82
CA ALA A 51 -10.90 5.52 -9.18
C ALA A 51 -10.49 4.42 -10.16
N SER A 52 -11.05 4.42 -11.38
CA SER A 52 -10.73 3.44 -12.42
C SER A 52 -9.28 3.58 -12.92
N ALA A 53 -8.82 4.80 -13.16
CA ALA A 53 -7.46 5.08 -13.59
C ALA A 53 -6.45 4.64 -12.53
N VAL A 54 -6.69 4.94 -11.25
CA VAL A 54 -5.87 4.49 -10.13
C VAL A 54 -5.80 2.97 -10.10
N ALA A 55 -6.94 2.28 -10.13
CA ALA A 55 -6.98 0.81 -10.10
C ALA A 55 -6.18 0.17 -11.26
N LEU A 56 -6.29 0.73 -12.48
CA LEU A 56 -5.53 0.27 -13.64
C LEU A 56 -4.03 0.54 -13.49
N CYS A 57 -3.66 1.73 -13.04
CA CYS A 57 -2.26 2.07 -12.80
C CYS A 57 -1.64 1.19 -11.73
N GLU A 58 -2.35 0.91 -10.64
CA GLU A 58 -1.86 0.02 -9.57
C GLU A 58 -1.72 -1.43 -10.06
N ALA A 59 -2.68 -1.92 -10.84
CA ALA A 59 -2.60 -3.25 -11.45
C ALA A 59 -1.43 -3.38 -12.43
N PHE A 60 -1.21 -2.34 -13.25
CA PHE A 60 -0.14 -2.31 -14.24
C PHE A 60 1.25 -2.19 -13.61
N THR A 61 1.42 -1.25 -12.69
CA THR A 61 2.71 -0.98 -12.03
C THR A 61 3.00 -1.96 -10.89
N ARG A 62 2.02 -2.78 -10.50
CA ARG A 62 2.06 -3.63 -9.30
C ARG A 62 2.41 -2.84 -8.03
N SER A 63 2.09 -1.55 -8.02
CA SER A 63 2.43 -0.62 -6.95
C SER A 63 1.18 0.14 -6.51
N VAL A 64 0.97 0.29 -5.21
CA VAL A 64 -0.08 1.12 -4.63
C VAL A 64 0.35 2.58 -4.74
N LEU A 65 -0.46 3.41 -5.41
CA LEU A 65 -0.10 4.78 -5.72
C LEU A 65 -0.70 5.79 -4.73
N ILE A 66 -1.85 5.44 -4.15
CA ILE A 66 -2.52 6.23 -3.11
C ILE A 66 -2.33 5.53 -1.77
N ALA A 67 -1.76 6.25 -0.81
CA ALA A 67 -1.61 5.73 0.55
C ALA A 67 -3.00 5.55 1.17
N ARG A 68 -3.35 4.31 1.49
CA ARG A 68 -4.60 3.92 2.16
C ARG A 68 -4.35 2.73 3.07
N GLU A 69 -5.22 2.57 4.06
CA GLU A 69 -5.26 1.35 4.85
C GLU A 69 -5.75 0.19 3.98
N VAL A 70 -5.05 -0.94 4.06
CA VAL A 70 -5.38 -2.16 3.33
C VAL A 70 -5.23 -3.36 4.25
N ASN A 71 -6.21 -4.25 4.23
CA ASN A 71 -6.16 -5.53 4.91
C ASN A 71 -5.74 -6.62 3.90
N GLU A 72 -4.71 -7.40 4.24
CA GLU A 72 -4.24 -8.53 3.45
C GLU A 72 -4.29 -9.82 4.29
N TYR A 73 -4.98 -10.83 3.79
CA TYR A 73 -5.05 -12.15 4.43
C TYR A 73 -3.95 -13.05 3.86
N LEU A 74 -3.11 -13.56 4.74
CA LEU A 74 -2.02 -14.47 4.41
C LEU A 74 -2.21 -15.82 5.12
N PRO A 75 -1.81 -16.95 4.51
CA PRO A 75 -1.81 -18.23 5.21
C PRO A 75 -0.85 -18.18 6.39
N ALA A 76 -1.24 -18.78 7.53
CA ALA A 76 -0.38 -18.84 8.71
C ALA A 76 0.93 -19.58 8.39
N SER A 77 2.06 -18.94 8.67
CA SER A 77 3.39 -19.47 8.42
C SER A 77 4.37 -18.95 9.46
N SER A 78 5.39 -19.75 9.80
CA SER A 78 6.55 -19.32 10.60
C SER A 78 7.69 -18.80 9.74
N ALA A 79 7.53 -18.80 8.41
CA ALA A 79 8.50 -18.27 7.46
C ALA A 79 8.11 -16.86 7.01
N TRP A 80 9.10 -16.09 6.55
CA TRP A 80 8.90 -14.76 5.97
C TRP A 80 7.90 -14.80 4.81
N GLN A 81 6.88 -13.95 4.89
CA GLN A 81 5.89 -13.75 3.84
C GLN A 81 5.97 -12.32 3.32
N ARG A 82 5.98 -12.19 1.99
CA ARG A 82 5.90 -10.90 1.31
C ARG A 82 4.45 -10.48 1.20
N LEU A 83 4.15 -9.24 1.53
CA LEU A 83 2.87 -8.62 1.18
C LEU A 83 2.78 -8.43 -0.33
N ALA A 84 1.62 -8.72 -0.91
CA ALA A 84 1.37 -8.55 -2.33
C ALA A 84 1.18 -7.08 -2.71
N ARG A 85 0.87 -6.22 -1.73
CA ARG A 85 0.77 -4.76 -1.91
C ARG A 85 2.10 -4.11 -1.54
N THR A 86 2.71 -3.43 -2.51
CA THR A 86 3.91 -2.59 -2.33
C THR A 86 3.65 -1.23 -2.97
N PRO A 87 4.32 -0.13 -2.56
CA PRO A 87 5.19 -0.02 -1.41
C PRO A 87 4.40 0.11 -0.09
N VAL A 88 4.78 -0.68 0.91
CA VAL A 88 4.23 -0.62 2.28
C VAL A 88 4.95 0.50 3.04
N ARG A 89 4.19 1.40 3.70
CA ARG A 89 4.76 2.47 4.53
C ARG A 89 4.71 2.16 6.03
N GLY A 90 3.79 1.32 6.45
CA GLY A 90 3.59 0.90 7.83
C GLY A 90 2.66 -0.31 7.87
N ILE A 91 2.75 -1.08 8.95
CA ILE A 91 1.81 -2.16 9.27
C ILE A 91 1.34 -1.89 10.70
N ASP A 92 0.09 -1.46 10.83
CA ASP A 92 -0.43 -0.95 12.09
C ASP A 92 -0.91 -2.07 13.03
N ARG A 93 -1.52 -3.12 12.46
CA ARG A 93 -2.09 -4.24 13.22
C ARG A 93 -1.88 -5.55 12.48
N VAL A 94 -1.64 -6.63 13.24
CA VAL A 94 -1.72 -7.99 12.70
C VAL A 94 -2.53 -8.87 13.63
N ALA A 95 -3.48 -9.59 13.05
CA ALA A 95 -4.38 -10.49 13.76
C ALA A 95 -4.35 -11.89 13.13
N ALA A 96 -4.49 -12.92 13.97
CA ALA A 96 -4.77 -14.28 13.56
C ALA A 96 -6.27 -14.37 13.29
N VAL A 97 -6.63 -14.98 12.17
CA VAL A 97 -8.01 -15.24 11.81
C VAL A 97 -8.27 -16.73 12.03
N THR A 98 -9.23 -17.04 12.89
CA THR A 98 -9.64 -18.44 13.13
C THR A 98 -10.47 -18.98 11.96
N VAL A 99 -10.70 -20.28 11.93
CA VAL A 99 -11.58 -20.92 10.93
C VAL A 99 -13.00 -20.35 10.93
N ASP A 100 -13.45 -19.82 12.07
CA ASP A 100 -14.76 -19.19 12.24
C ASP A 100 -14.76 -17.69 11.85
N GLY A 101 -13.63 -17.17 11.34
CA GLY A 101 -13.47 -15.77 10.94
C GLY A 101 -13.23 -14.80 12.11
N ALA A 102 -13.02 -15.31 13.33
CA ALA A 102 -12.74 -14.46 14.47
C ALA A 102 -11.28 -13.95 14.42
N GLU A 103 -11.10 -12.65 14.64
CA GLU A 103 -9.79 -12.02 14.69
C GLU A 103 -9.27 -11.94 16.13
N ALA A 104 -8.07 -12.47 16.36
CA ALA A 104 -7.32 -12.31 17.60
C ALA A 104 -6.02 -11.55 17.30
N GLU A 105 -5.83 -10.39 17.92
CA GLU A 105 -4.62 -9.60 17.72
C GLU A 105 -3.38 -10.36 18.21
N LEU A 106 -2.33 -10.39 17.38
CA LEU A 106 -1.06 -10.98 17.78
C LEU A 106 -0.29 -9.96 18.63
N PRO A 107 0.33 -10.40 19.75
CA PRO A 107 1.23 -9.54 20.48
C PRO A 107 2.44 -9.18 19.61
N VAL A 108 2.95 -7.96 19.77
CA VAL A 108 4.13 -7.44 19.03
C VAL A 108 5.39 -8.29 19.18
N ALA A 109 5.46 -9.17 20.17
CA ALA A 109 6.55 -10.10 20.39
C ALA A 109 6.41 -11.42 19.61
N ALA A 110 5.23 -11.71 19.05
CA ALA A 110 4.94 -12.88 18.23
C ALA A 110 5.07 -12.56 16.72
N PHE A 111 5.76 -11.46 16.42
CA PHE A 111 6.18 -11.10 15.08
C PHE A 111 7.26 -10.04 15.10
N ALA A 112 7.83 -9.77 13.93
CA ALA A 112 8.33 -8.43 13.69
C ALA A 112 7.85 -7.89 12.34
N ILE A 113 8.36 -6.73 11.97
CA ILE A 113 8.16 -6.13 10.65
C ILE A 113 9.52 -5.65 10.14
N ASP A 114 9.78 -5.89 8.85
CA ASP A 114 10.91 -5.38 8.09
C ASP A 114 10.38 -4.84 6.76
N ILE A 115 10.49 -3.54 6.54
CA ILE A 115 10.08 -2.90 5.29
C ILE A 115 11.35 -2.49 4.56
N GLY A 116 11.61 -3.14 3.44
CA GLY A 116 12.75 -2.81 2.59
C GLY A 116 12.66 -1.39 2.04
N ALA A 117 13.78 -0.84 1.57
CA ALA A 117 13.82 0.52 1.00
C ALA A 117 12.88 0.70 -0.22
N ASP A 118 12.54 -0.39 -0.90
CA ASP A 118 11.59 -0.43 -2.02
C ASP A 118 10.12 -0.60 -1.56
N GLY A 119 9.87 -0.66 -0.25
CA GLY A 119 8.54 -0.86 0.33
C GLY A 119 8.07 -2.32 0.31
N ASP A 120 8.98 -3.28 0.10
CA ASP A 120 8.69 -4.70 0.30
C ASP A 120 8.56 -4.98 1.80
N GLY A 121 7.32 -5.13 2.28
CA GLY A 121 7.04 -5.53 3.65
C GLY A 121 7.25 -7.03 3.86
N CYS A 122 8.06 -7.36 4.86
CA CYS A 122 8.40 -8.71 5.30
C CYS A 122 8.18 -8.76 6.82
N ARG A 123 7.67 -9.86 7.39
CA ARG A 123 7.38 -9.97 8.84
C ARG A 123 8.23 -11.10 9.49
N PRO A 124 9.03 -10.88 10.57
CA PRO A 124 9.56 -11.99 11.36
C PRO A 124 8.50 -12.76 12.15
N ALA A 125 8.96 -13.93 12.61
CA ALA A 125 8.33 -14.75 13.63
C ALA A 125 8.07 -14.00 14.95
#